data_AF-A0A7W0GU26-F1
#
_entry.id   AF-A0A7W0GU26-F1
#
_cell.length_a   1.000
_cell.length_b   1.000
_cell.length_c   1.000
_cell.angle_alpha   90.00
_cell.angle_beta   90.00
_cell.angle_gamma   90.00
#
_symmetry.space_group_name_H-M   'P 1'
#
loop_
_entity.id
_entity.type
_entity.pdbx_description
1 polymer ?
#
loop_
_entity_poly.entity_id
_entity_poly.type
_entity_poly.pdbx_seq_one_letter_code
_entity_poly.pdbx_strand_id
1 'polypeptide(L)'
;AGGQFDPFGDYPTFMLLAQGFEDAGVRAYKGQAGNVASNDDILTAALRIHSVEARHASEVRRLRGEKGWITLNNGPAPLAAVYAGEQNTTQLGIDVSKYQGAEAGSEAFDEPLGLEDVLAIAGLFGTGA
;
A
#
# COMPACT_ATOMS: atom_id res chain seq x y z
N ALA A 1 -3.87 -16.00 16.34
CA ALA A 1 -2.85 -15.24 15.60
C ALA A 1 -1.64 -16.14 15.40
N GLY A 2 -1.23 -16.38 14.15
CA GLY A 2 -0.17 -17.33 13.78
C GLY A 2 0.70 -16.83 12.62
N GLY A 3 0.82 -15.50 12.47
CA GLY A 3 1.71 -14.86 11.50
C GLY A 3 3.16 -14.87 11.96
N GLN A 4 4.08 -14.43 11.10
CA GLN A 4 5.53 -14.44 11.38
C GLN A 4 6.00 -13.45 12.46
N PHE A 5 5.12 -12.55 12.93
CA PHE A 5 5.48 -11.43 13.80
C PHE A 5 4.70 -11.45 15.12
N ASP A 6 5.27 -10.83 16.16
CA ASP A 6 4.57 -10.49 17.41
C ASP A 6 4.20 -8.99 17.42
N PRO A 7 3.05 -8.59 16.82
CA PRO A 7 2.67 -7.19 16.70
C PRO A 7 2.32 -6.52 18.03
N PHE A 8 2.03 -7.26 19.09
CA PHE A 8 1.53 -6.66 20.34
C PHE A 8 2.53 -6.72 21.49
N GLY A 9 3.58 -7.55 21.37
CA GLY A 9 4.70 -7.57 22.30
C GLY A 9 5.77 -6.50 22.03
N ASP A 10 5.80 -5.91 20.83
CA ASP A 10 6.83 -4.94 20.41
C ASP A 10 6.22 -3.80 19.58
N TYR A 11 6.27 -2.57 20.10
CA TYR A 11 5.66 -1.39 19.45
C TYR A 11 6.30 -1.03 18.09
N PRO A 12 7.63 -1.09 17.90
CA PRO A 12 8.24 -0.97 16.57
C PRO A 12 7.69 -1.99 15.57
N THR A 13 7.52 -3.25 15.98
CA THR A 13 6.89 -4.30 15.15
C THR A 13 5.43 -3.99 14.88
N PHE A 14 4.67 -3.50 15.86
CA PHE A 14 3.30 -3.02 15.66
C PHE A 14 3.26 -1.96 14.56
N MET A 15 4.10 -0.92 14.67
CA MET A 15 4.14 0.18 13.72
C MET A 15 4.59 -0.26 12.33
N LEU A 16 5.54 -1.20 12.24
CA LEU A 16 5.97 -1.81 10.98
C LEU A 16 4.81 -2.50 10.28
N LEU A 17 4.08 -3.34 11.00
CA LEU A 17 2.95 -4.07 10.44
C LEU A 17 1.77 -3.15 10.12
N ALA A 18 1.48 -2.16 10.96
CA ALA A 18 0.46 -1.16 10.68
C ALA A 18 0.76 -0.42 9.37
N GLN A 19 2.02 0.00 9.14
CA GLN A 19 2.40 0.66 7.88
C GLN A 19 2.11 -0.24 6.69
N GLY A 20 2.61 -1.48 6.72
CA GLY A 20 2.41 -2.43 5.62
C GLY A 20 0.95 -2.79 5.38
N PHE A 21 0.16 -2.90 6.44
CA PHE A 21 -1.24 -3.29 6.34
C PHE A 21 -2.07 -2.19 5.66
N GLU A 22 -1.91 -0.94 6.11
CA GLU A 22 -2.63 0.20 5.52
C GLU A 22 -2.16 0.44 4.06
N ASP A 23 -0.85 0.28 3.78
CA ASP A 23 -0.32 0.37 2.41
C ASP A 23 -0.89 -0.71 1.49
N ALA A 24 -0.95 -1.97 1.96
CA ALA A 24 -1.60 -3.04 1.21
C ALA A 24 -3.08 -2.72 0.96
N GLY A 25 -3.78 -2.13 1.96
CA GLY A 25 -5.15 -1.66 1.85
C GLY A 25 -5.33 -0.61 0.74
N VAL A 26 -4.51 0.46 0.74
CA VAL A 26 -4.52 1.51 -0.29
C VAL A 26 -4.46 0.90 -1.68
N ARG A 27 -3.44 0.06 -1.91
CA ARG A 27 -3.17 -0.53 -3.22
C ARG A 27 -4.23 -1.56 -3.64
N ALA A 28 -4.76 -2.33 -2.69
CA ALA A 28 -5.82 -3.31 -2.93
C ALA A 28 -7.14 -2.64 -3.33
N TYR A 29 -7.61 -1.64 -2.59
CA TYR A 29 -8.84 -0.93 -2.92
C TYR A 29 -8.74 -0.18 -4.25
N LYS A 30 -7.58 0.40 -4.56
CA LYS A 30 -7.32 0.99 -5.88
C LYS A 30 -7.39 -0.06 -6.99
N GLY A 31 -6.76 -1.22 -6.79
CA GLY A 31 -6.78 -2.33 -7.76
C GLY A 31 -8.16 -2.91 -8.02
N GLN A 32 -9.05 -2.90 -7.02
CA GLN A 32 -10.42 -3.40 -7.17
C GLN A 32 -11.44 -2.36 -7.61
N ALA A 33 -11.10 -1.07 -7.61
CA ALA A 33 -12.03 0.02 -7.97
C ALA A 33 -12.69 -0.20 -9.33
N GLY A 34 -11.94 -0.67 -10.34
CA GLY A 34 -12.48 -0.97 -11.67
C GLY A 34 -13.51 -2.11 -11.67
N ASN A 35 -13.34 -3.11 -10.80
CA ASN A 35 -14.24 -4.28 -10.72
C ASN A 35 -15.59 -3.92 -10.09
N VAL A 36 -15.62 -2.90 -9.23
CA VAL A 36 -16.85 -2.43 -8.57
C VAL A 36 -17.47 -1.21 -9.23
N ALA A 37 -16.88 -0.70 -10.31
CA ALA A 37 -17.28 0.56 -10.94
C ALA A 37 -18.69 0.57 -11.56
N SER A 38 -19.32 -0.60 -11.73
CA SER A 38 -20.71 -0.71 -12.21
C SER A 38 -21.76 -0.42 -11.14
N ASN A 39 -21.37 -0.31 -9.86
CA ASN A 39 -22.25 0.01 -8.75
C ASN A 39 -21.70 1.21 -7.98
N ASP A 40 -22.33 2.37 -8.16
CA ASP A 40 -21.88 3.65 -7.60
C ASP A 40 -21.82 3.65 -6.07
N ASP A 41 -22.74 2.94 -5.40
CA ASP A 41 -22.76 2.86 -3.93
C ASP A 41 -21.54 2.07 -3.43
N ILE A 42 -21.24 0.94 -4.07
CA ILE A 42 -20.07 0.12 -3.72
C ILE A 42 -18.78 0.83 -4.09
N LEU A 43 -18.69 1.43 -5.28
CA LEU A 43 -17.51 2.19 -5.69
C LEU A 43 -17.25 3.36 -4.73
N THR A 44 -18.29 4.11 -4.35
CA THR A 44 -18.17 5.21 -3.40
C THR A 44 -17.67 4.72 -2.04
N ALA A 45 -18.18 3.59 -1.54
CA ALA A 45 -17.70 2.99 -0.31
C ALA A 45 -16.22 2.56 -0.43
N ALA A 46 -15.85 1.89 -1.52
CA ALA A 46 -14.48 1.44 -1.76
C ALA A 46 -13.48 2.62 -1.84
N LEU A 47 -13.82 3.68 -2.56
CA LEU A 47 -12.97 4.87 -2.67
C LEU A 47 -12.87 5.66 -1.36
N ARG A 48 -13.92 5.64 -0.52
CA ARG A 48 -13.85 6.20 0.83
C ARG A 48 -12.88 5.43 1.70
N ILE A 49 -12.95 4.10 1.69
CA ILE A 49 -12.00 3.26 2.44
C ILE A 49 -10.58 3.51 1.95
N HIS A 50 -10.34 3.45 0.63
CA HIS A 50 -9.04 3.81 0.03
C HIS A 50 -8.47 5.14 0.56
N SER A 51 -9.30 6.19 0.63
CA SER A 51 -8.87 7.50 1.15
C SER A 51 -8.53 7.50 2.65
N VAL A 52 -9.12 6.61 3.43
CA VAL A 52 -8.87 6.47 4.87
C VAL A 52 -7.57 5.70 5.08
N GLU A 53 -7.42 4.55 4.41
CA GLU A 53 -6.18 3.75 4.42
C GLU A 53 -4.98 4.64 4.03
N ALA A 54 -5.11 5.48 2.99
CA ALA A 54 -4.03 6.36 2.56
C ALA A 54 -3.63 7.40 3.62
N ARG A 55 -4.60 7.90 4.39
CA ARG A 55 -4.34 8.82 5.51
C ARG A 55 -3.66 8.10 6.67
N HIS A 56 -4.12 6.90 7.01
CA HIS A 56 -3.48 6.08 8.04
C HIS A 56 -2.05 5.72 7.65
N ALA A 57 -1.83 5.25 6.42
CA ALA A 57 -0.52 4.88 5.93
C ALA A 57 0.45 6.07 5.93
N SER A 58 -0.03 7.28 5.58
CA SER A 58 0.77 8.50 5.69
C SER A 58 1.14 8.84 7.14
N GLU A 59 0.19 8.70 8.06
CA GLU A 59 0.40 9.02 9.47
C GLU A 59 1.31 8.00 10.16
N VAL A 60 1.12 6.70 9.94
CA VAL A 60 1.98 5.65 10.52
C VAL A 60 3.43 5.83 10.07
N ARG A 61 3.67 6.17 8.79
CA ARG A 61 5.03 6.51 8.32
C ARG A 61 5.62 7.71 9.06
N ARG A 62 4.85 8.78 9.26
CA ARG A 62 5.31 9.95 10.03
C ARG A 62 5.62 9.61 11.48
N LEU A 63 4.82 8.76 12.12
CA LEU A 63 5.10 8.24 13.47
C LEU A 63 6.39 7.42 13.53
N ARG A 64 6.78 6.79 12.41
CA ARG A 64 8.05 6.08 12.22
C ARG A 64 9.21 6.98 11.76
N GLY A 65 8.99 8.28 11.58
CA GLY A 65 10.00 9.24 11.12
C GLY A 65 10.29 9.18 9.62
N GLU A 66 9.42 8.55 8.84
CA GLU A 66 9.52 8.42 7.38
C GLU A 66 8.74 9.53 6.65
N LYS A 67 8.93 9.65 5.32
CA LYS A 67 8.06 10.51 4.48
C LYS A 67 6.62 9.99 4.54
N GLY A 68 5.63 10.85 4.30
CA GLY A 68 4.21 10.45 4.32
C GLY A 68 3.75 9.59 3.13
N TRP A 69 4.69 9.10 2.31
CA TRP A 69 4.49 8.37 1.06
C TRP A 69 5.70 7.46 0.80
N ILE A 70 5.56 6.50 -0.11
CA ILE A 70 6.65 5.61 -0.53
C ILE A 70 7.49 6.24 -1.65
N THR A 71 8.80 6.02 -1.63
CA THR A 71 9.71 6.38 -2.73
C THR A 71 10.15 5.09 -3.42
N LEU A 72 9.95 4.99 -4.74
CA LEU A 72 10.19 3.77 -5.51
C LEU A 72 9.52 2.57 -4.83
N ASN A 73 10.23 1.45 -4.66
CA ASN A 73 9.80 0.31 -3.86
C ASN A 73 10.60 0.17 -2.57
N ASN A 74 11.07 1.27 -1.99
CA ASN A 74 11.97 1.30 -0.83
C ASN A 74 11.26 1.02 0.50
N GLY A 75 10.30 0.09 0.51
CA GLY A 75 9.60 -0.31 1.71
C GLY A 75 10.47 -1.14 2.65
N PRO A 76 10.05 -1.31 3.92
CA PRO A 76 10.80 -2.11 4.88
C PRO A 76 10.92 -3.58 4.44
N ALA A 77 12.12 -4.14 4.56
CA ALA A 77 12.47 -5.46 4.02
C ALA A 77 11.51 -6.62 4.43
N PRO A 78 11.02 -6.73 5.68
CA PRO A 78 10.06 -7.78 6.05
C PRO A 78 8.73 -7.72 5.31
N LEU A 79 8.43 -6.59 4.68
CA LEU A 79 7.18 -6.31 3.96
C LEU A 79 7.43 -5.94 2.49
N ALA A 80 8.58 -6.30 1.91
CA ALA A 80 8.95 -5.90 0.55
C ALA A 80 7.86 -6.26 -0.50
N ALA A 81 7.12 -7.36 -0.30
CA ALA A 81 6.00 -7.75 -1.16
C ALA A 81 4.89 -6.68 -1.22
N VAL A 82 4.65 -5.95 -0.12
CA VAL A 82 3.67 -4.85 -0.05
C VAL A 82 4.04 -3.70 -0.97
N TYR A 83 5.31 -3.54 -1.35
CA TYR A 83 5.81 -2.41 -2.13
C TYR A 83 6.32 -2.81 -3.52
N ALA A 84 6.22 -4.09 -3.87
CA ALA A 84 6.59 -4.57 -5.19
C ALA A 84 5.75 -3.85 -6.26
N GLY A 85 6.42 -3.21 -7.22
CA GLY A 85 5.78 -2.49 -8.33
C GLY A 85 5.66 -0.98 -8.11
N GLU A 86 5.80 -0.46 -6.89
CA GLU A 86 5.68 0.98 -6.57
C GLU A 86 6.73 1.85 -7.28
N GLN A 87 7.81 1.26 -7.76
CA GLN A 87 8.81 1.96 -8.57
C GLN A 87 8.34 2.32 -10.00
N ASN A 88 7.08 2.06 -10.36
CA ASN A 88 6.53 2.40 -11.66
C ASN A 88 6.49 3.92 -11.87
N THR A 89 7.14 4.39 -12.93
CA THR A 89 7.10 5.81 -13.33
C THR A 89 6.29 6.05 -14.59
N THR A 90 5.64 5.03 -15.14
CA THR A 90 4.81 5.17 -16.35
C THR A 90 3.33 5.18 -15.98
N GLN A 91 2.69 6.34 -16.15
CA GLN A 91 1.31 6.60 -15.80
C GLN A 91 0.51 6.92 -17.07
N LEU A 92 -0.49 6.10 -17.40
CA LEU A 92 -1.28 6.23 -18.64
C LEU A 92 -0.39 6.31 -19.91
N GLY A 93 0.73 5.58 -19.93
CA GLY A 93 1.70 5.58 -21.03
C GLY A 93 2.66 6.78 -21.04
N ILE A 94 2.58 7.67 -20.05
CA ILE A 94 3.47 8.81 -19.88
C ILE A 94 4.50 8.46 -18.81
N ASP A 95 5.79 8.52 -19.17
CA ASP A 95 6.87 8.40 -18.20
C ASP A 95 7.05 9.71 -17.42
N VAL A 96 6.49 9.75 -16.21
CA VAL A 96 6.49 10.93 -15.34
C VAL A 96 7.86 11.20 -14.70
N SER A 97 8.79 10.24 -14.74
CA SER A 97 10.15 10.45 -14.24
C SER A 97 10.91 11.54 -15.00
N LYS A 98 10.49 11.81 -16.24
CA LYS A 98 11.09 12.83 -17.11
C LYS A 98 10.91 14.26 -16.61
N TYR A 99 9.97 14.50 -15.71
CA TYR A 99 9.68 15.85 -15.21
C TYR A 99 10.51 16.18 -13.96
N GLN A 100 10.53 15.28 -12.96
CA GLN A 100 11.11 15.54 -11.63
C GLN A 100 11.99 14.38 -11.12
N GLY A 101 12.33 13.41 -11.97
CA GLY A 101 13.11 12.22 -11.60
C GLY A 101 12.24 11.02 -11.18
N ALA A 102 12.86 9.84 -11.14
CA ALA A 102 12.16 8.58 -10.84
C ALA A 102 11.55 8.56 -9.43
N GLU A 103 12.26 9.09 -8.43
CA GLU A 103 11.75 9.21 -7.06
C GLU A 103 10.46 10.02 -7.04
N ALA A 104 10.50 11.31 -7.41
CA ALA A 104 9.33 12.16 -7.43
C ALA A 104 8.20 11.62 -8.34
N GLY A 105 8.54 10.94 -9.43
CA GLY A 105 7.58 10.29 -10.31
C GLY A 105 6.82 9.15 -9.62
N SER A 106 7.53 8.27 -8.90
CA SER A 106 6.92 7.19 -8.11
C SER A 106 6.14 7.70 -6.89
N GLU A 107 6.63 8.74 -6.23
CA GLU A 107 6.03 9.26 -4.98
C GLU A 107 4.61 9.83 -5.15
N ALA A 108 4.18 10.07 -6.39
CA ALA A 108 2.87 10.62 -6.69
C ALA A 108 1.73 9.57 -6.80
N PHE A 109 2.07 8.28 -6.86
CA PHE A 109 1.11 7.21 -7.10
C PHE A 109 1.41 5.97 -6.25
N ASP A 110 0.40 5.46 -5.54
CA ASP A 110 0.43 4.09 -5.04
C ASP A 110 -0.08 3.14 -6.14
N GLU A 111 0.73 2.19 -6.59
CA GLU A 111 0.40 1.29 -7.70
C GLU A 111 -0.61 0.21 -7.29
N PRO A 112 -1.63 -0.11 -8.11
CA PRO A 112 -2.66 -1.07 -7.73
C PRO A 112 -2.09 -2.48 -7.53
N LEU A 113 -2.67 -3.25 -6.60
CA LEU A 113 -2.38 -4.68 -6.44
C LEU A 113 -3.43 -5.54 -7.14
N GLY A 114 -2.97 -6.63 -7.76
CA GLY A 114 -3.85 -7.70 -8.25
C GLY A 114 -4.34 -8.59 -7.10
N LEU A 115 -5.40 -9.38 -7.35
CA LEU A 115 -5.96 -10.29 -6.33
C LEU A 115 -4.92 -11.29 -5.80
N GLU A 116 -4.09 -11.84 -6.69
CA GLU A 116 -3.04 -12.80 -6.31
C GLU A 116 -2.03 -12.16 -5.35
N ASP A 117 -1.58 -10.93 -5.65
CA ASP A 117 -0.65 -10.20 -4.78
C ASP A 117 -1.29 -9.90 -3.42
N VAL A 118 -2.56 -9.49 -3.40
CA VAL A 118 -3.29 -9.23 -2.15
C VAL A 118 -3.36 -10.48 -1.28
N LEU A 119 -3.66 -11.64 -1.86
CA LEU A 119 -3.72 -12.90 -1.11
C LEU A 119 -2.34 -13.31 -0.58
N ALA A 120 -1.29 -13.15 -1.39
CA ALA A 120 0.08 -13.43 -0.95
C ALA A 120 0.51 -12.51 0.21
N ILE A 121 0.20 -11.21 0.11
CA ILE A 121 0.49 -10.20 1.14
C ILE A 121 -0.33 -10.46 2.42
N ALA A 122 -1.61 -10.83 2.30
CA ALA A 122 -2.45 -11.13 3.46
C ALA A 122 -1.86 -12.25 4.34
N GLY A 123 -1.17 -13.22 3.74
CA GLY A 123 -0.42 -14.26 4.44
C GLY A 123 0.68 -13.75 5.38
N LEU A 124 1.18 -12.53 5.17
CA LEU A 124 2.17 -11.89 6.05
C LEU A 124 1.55 -11.43 7.39
N PHE A 125 0.26 -11.09 7.38
CA PHE A 125 -0.46 -10.51 8.53
C PHE A 125 -1.29 -11.54 9.31
N GLY A 126 -1.49 -12.74 8.75
CA GLY A 126 -2.18 -13.84 9.41
C GLY A 126 -2.17 -15.10 8.56
N THR A 127 -2.58 -16.21 9.16
CA THR A 127 -2.88 -17.41 8.38
C THR A 127 -4.18 -17.14 7.64
N GLY A 128 -4.14 -17.11 6.30
CA GLY A 128 -5.34 -16.99 5.47
C GLY A 128 -6.42 -17.97 5.93
N ALA A 129 -7.69 -17.53 5.87
CA ALA A 129 -8.86 -18.29 6.31
C ALA A 129 -8.90 -19.72 5.76
#